data_AF-A0A830HRQ4-F1
#
_entry.id   AF-A0A830HRQ4-F1
#
_cell.length_a   1.000
_cell.length_b   1.000
_cell.length_c   1.000
_cell.angle_alpha   90.00
_cell.angle_beta   90.00
_cell.angle_gamma   90.00
#
_symmetry.space_group_name_H-M   'P 1'
#
loop_
_entity.id
_entity.type
_entity.pdbx_description
1 polymer ?
#
loop_
_entity_poly.entity_id
_entity_poly.type
_entity_poly.pdbx_seq_one_letter_code
_entity_poly.pdbx_strand_id
1 'polypeptide(L)'
;MKLTVQPRVQKEKWSLYWRTSMNTKTELLDPFVMDVTPTMKCADVKAKIAERFTWEPVSQLLRLEGFEENWELMVFEGRECADDSTLEDCGIEDGNTVTTVRKVLVAEGWKIGGNGDDDSDTDEDDF
;
A
#
# COMPACT_ATOMS: atom_id res chain seq x y z
N MET A 1 0.05 -24.30 0.09
CA MET A 1 0.97 -23.92 1.17
C MET A 1 0.34 -22.81 1.99
N LYS A 2 0.62 -22.76 3.28
CA LYS A 2 0.16 -21.72 4.20
C LYS A 2 1.14 -20.57 4.20
N LEU A 3 0.66 -19.39 3.85
CA LEU A 3 1.42 -18.15 3.86
C LEU A 3 0.90 -17.26 4.98
N THR A 4 1.79 -16.80 5.87
CA THR A 4 1.45 -15.78 6.85
C THR A 4 1.63 -14.41 6.22
N VAL A 5 0.59 -13.59 6.22
CA VAL A 5 0.62 -12.23 5.67
C VAL A 5 0.60 -11.25 6.82
N GLN A 6 1.52 -10.29 6.80
CA GLN A 6 1.55 -9.13 7.68
C GLN A 6 1.15 -7.88 6.87
N PRO A 7 -0.16 -7.56 6.82
CA PRO A 7 -0.65 -6.44 6.04
C PRO A 7 -0.32 -5.10 6.72
N ARG A 8 -0.01 -4.11 5.88
CA ARG A 8 0.32 -2.74 6.26
C ARG A 8 -0.40 -1.78 5.34
N VAL A 9 -0.89 -0.66 5.88
CA VAL A 9 -1.44 0.44 5.09
C VAL A 9 -0.56 1.66 5.31
N GLN A 10 0.10 2.14 4.27
CA GLN A 10 0.92 3.33 4.29
C GLN A 10 0.11 4.50 3.75
N LYS A 11 -0.28 5.42 4.63
CA LYS A 11 -0.94 6.67 4.27
C LYS A 11 0.11 7.74 4.02
N GLU A 12 0.09 8.36 2.85
CA GLU A 12 0.99 9.44 2.47
C GLU A 12 0.20 10.73 2.29
N LYS A 13 0.53 11.76 3.07
CA LYS A 13 0.03 13.10 2.89
C LYS A 13 0.76 13.72 1.69
N TRP A 14 0.11 13.71 0.53
CA TRP A 14 0.72 14.05 -0.75
C TRP A 14 0.47 15.51 -1.12
N SER A 15 1.51 16.32 -1.18
CA SER A 15 1.39 17.74 -1.57
C SER A 15 1.12 17.87 -3.07
N LEU A 16 0.00 18.48 -3.43
CA LEU A 16 -0.34 18.79 -4.83
C LEU A 16 0.55 19.91 -5.42
N TYR A 17 1.16 20.74 -4.56
CA TYR A 17 2.05 21.82 -4.99
C TYR A 17 3.46 21.29 -5.25
N TRP A 18 4.03 20.55 -4.30
CA TRP A 18 5.40 20.03 -4.39
C TRP A 18 5.51 18.68 -5.09
N ARG A 19 4.39 17.97 -5.27
CA ARG A 19 4.32 16.62 -5.87
C ARG A 19 5.21 15.64 -5.13
N THR A 20 5.11 15.66 -3.80
CA THR A 20 5.90 14.81 -2.91
C THR A 20 5.14 14.51 -1.63
N SER A 21 5.54 13.44 -0.93
CA SER A 21 4.98 13.10 0.38
C SER A 21 5.52 14.06 1.44
N MET A 22 4.61 14.73 2.15
CA MET A 22 4.92 15.62 3.27
C MET A 22 4.99 14.88 4.60
N ASN A 23 4.24 13.79 4.72
CA ASN A 23 4.20 12.94 5.90
C ASN A 23 3.73 11.53 5.52
N THR A 24 4.27 10.52 6.19
CA THR A 24 3.91 9.11 5.99
C THR A 24 3.57 8.47 7.32
N LYS A 25 2.39 7.84 7.40
CA LYS A 25 1.94 7.04 8.55
C LYS A 25 1.64 5.62 8.11
N THR A 26 2.20 4.64 8.82
CA THR A 26 1.99 3.22 8.51
C THR A 26 1.16 2.56 9.59
N GLU A 27 0.02 2.02 9.19
CA GLU A 27 -0.87 1.23 10.04
C GLU A 27 -0.50 -0.25 9.94
N LEU A 28 -0.29 -0.87 11.10
CA LEU A 28 0.00 -2.30 11.21
C LEU A 28 -1.33 -3.04 11.40
N LEU A 29 -1.81 -3.70 10.35
CA LEU A 29 -3.02 -4.52 10.43
C LEU A 29 -2.70 -5.91 11.03
N ASP A 30 -3.74 -6.58 11.52
CA ASP A 30 -3.61 -7.90 12.13
C ASP A 30 -3.11 -8.94 11.10
N PRO A 31 -2.04 -9.69 11.43
CA PRO A 31 -1.58 -10.77 10.58
C PRO A 31 -2.62 -11.86 10.42
N PHE A 32 -2.62 -12.52 9.25
CA PHE A 32 -3.48 -13.65 9.01
C PHE A 32 -2.80 -14.68 8.12
N VAL A 33 -3.31 -15.91 8.14
CA VAL A 33 -2.81 -17.00 7.31
C VAL A 33 -3.77 -17.22 6.15
N MET A 34 -3.22 -17.46 4.97
CA MET A 34 -4.00 -17.83 3.78
C MET A 34 -3.36 -19.00 3.04
N ASP A 35 -4.21 -19.78 2.37
CA ASP A 35 -3.78 -20.87 1.50
C ASP A 35 -3.47 -20.34 0.09
N VAL A 36 -2.25 -20.60 -0.37
CA VAL A 36 -1.73 -20.20 -1.68
C VAL A 36 -1.02 -21.36 -2.39
N THR A 37 -0.84 -21.24 -3.70
CA THR A 37 -0.02 -22.17 -4.49
C THR A 37 1.35 -21.54 -4.76
N PRO A 38 2.46 -22.29 -4.71
CA PRO A 38 3.81 -21.73 -4.97
C PRO A 38 3.94 -21.06 -6.34
N THR A 39 3.21 -21.55 -7.33
CA THR A 39 3.18 -21.02 -8.70
C THR A 39 2.27 -19.78 -8.87
N MET A 40 1.60 -19.34 -7.80
CA MET A 40 0.77 -18.14 -7.84
C MET A 40 1.65 -16.91 -8.00
N LYS A 41 1.24 -15.96 -8.85
CA LYS A 41 1.95 -14.69 -9.00
C LYS A 41 1.74 -13.82 -7.77
N CYS A 42 2.72 -12.98 -7.47
CA CYS A 42 2.62 -12.01 -6.37
C CYS A 42 1.43 -11.06 -6.56
N ALA A 43 1.13 -10.65 -7.80
CA ALA A 43 -0.05 -9.86 -8.14
C ALA A 43 -1.38 -10.53 -7.70
N ASP A 44 -1.53 -11.83 -7.94
CA ASP A 44 -2.75 -12.57 -7.58
C ASP A 44 -2.92 -12.68 -6.06
N VAL A 45 -1.81 -12.82 -5.33
CA VAL A 45 -1.85 -12.82 -3.86
C VAL A 45 -2.25 -11.44 -3.34
N LYS A 46 -1.70 -10.36 -3.89
CA LYS A 46 -2.11 -8.98 -3.53
C LYS A 46 -3.60 -8.75 -3.82
N ALA A 47 -4.11 -9.23 -4.95
CA ALA A 47 -5.54 -9.15 -5.27
C ALA A 47 -6.43 -9.89 -4.25
N LYS A 48 -6.05 -11.11 -3.82
CA LYS A 48 -6.74 -11.84 -2.76
C LYS A 48 -6.73 -11.11 -1.42
N ILE A 49 -5.63 -10.42 -1.10
CA ILE A 49 -5.53 -9.60 0.11
C ILE A 49 -6.47 -8.40 0.01
N ALA A 50 -6.51 -7.72 -1.13
CA ALA A 50 -7.43 -6.61 -1.37
C ALA A 50 -8.89 -7.04 -1.24
N GLU A 51 -9.28 -8.20 -1.81
CA GLU A 51 -10.62 -8.78 -1.65
C GLU A 51 -10.96 -9.03 -0.18
N ARG A 52 -10.04 -9.60 0.60
CA ARG A 52 -10.23 -9.87 2.03
C ARG A 52 -10.51 -8.60 2.83
N PHE A 53 -9.80 -7.51 2.54
CA PHE A 53 -9.98 -6.23 3.23
C PHE A 53 -11.04 -5.34 2.56
N THR A 54 -11.71 -5.82 1.52
CA THR A 54 -12.69 -5.03 0.74
C THR A 54 -12.08 -3.73 0.20
N TRP A 55 -10.81 -3.77 -0.20
CA TRP A 55 -10.14 -2.63 -0.81
C TRP A 55 -10.49 -2.51 -2.28
N GLU A 56 -10.54 -1.27 -2.78
CA GLU A 56 -10.70 -1.02 -4.20
C GLU A 56 -9.51 -1.58 -4.99
N PRO A 57 -9.76 -2.26 -6.12
CA PRO A 57 -8.69 -2.74 -6.99
C PRO A 57 -7.73 -1.62 -7.39
N VAL A 58 -6.44 -1.93 -7.48
CA VAL A 58 -5.39 -0.98 -7.87
C VAL A 58 -5.71 -0.25 -9.19
N SER A 59 -6.32 -0.96 -10.14
CA SER A 59 -6.71 -0.44 -11.45
C SER A 59 -7.79 0.64 -11.42
N GLN A 60 -8.50 0.79 -10.29
CA GLN A 60 -9.56 1.78 -10.09
C GLN A 60 -9.09 2.99 -9.28
N LEU A 61 -7.88 2.94 -8.70
CA LEU A 61 -7.35 4.04 -7.93
C LEU A 61 -6.95 5.24 -8.80
N LEU A 62 -7.34 6.44 -8.35
CA LEU A 62 -6.88 7.70 -8.93
C LEU A 62 -5.42 7.94 -8.55
N ARG A 63 -4.60 8.26 -9.55
CA ARG A 63 -3.17 8.60 -9.37
C ARG A 63 -3.00 10.11 -9.41
N LEU A 64 -2.50 10.67 -8.31
CA LEU A 64 -2.17 12.09 -8.21
C LEU A 64 -0.94 12.41 -9.08
N GLU A 65 -0.88 13.64 -9.59
CA GLU A 65 0.24 14.09 -10.42
C GLU A 65 1.57 13.97 -9.66
N GLY A 66 2.57 13.35 -10.30
CA GLY A 66 3.91 13.14 -9.76
C GLY A 66 4.08 11.88 -8.90
N PHE A 67 3.01 11.16 -8.55
CA PHE A 67 3.14 9.88 -7.86
C PHE A 67 3.39 8.74 -8.86
N GLU A 68 4.59 8.16 -8.86
CA GLU A 68 5.02 7.13 -9.81
C GLU A 68 5.16 5.73 -9.18
N GLU A 69 5.07 5.62 -7.85
CA GLU A 69 5.34 4.37 -7.15
C GLU A 69 4.21 3.34 -7.28
N ASN A 70 4.51 2.05 -7.06
CA ASN A 70 3.49 1.00 -7.00
C ASN A 70 2.53 1.23 -5.81
N TRP A 71 1.24 1.03 -6.06
CA TRP A 71 0.19 1.12 -5.04
C TRP A 71 0.28 0.02 -3.98
N GLU A 72 0.82 -1.13 -4.35
CA GLU A 72 0.93 -2.29 -3.47
C GLU A 72 2.30 -2.95 -3.63
N LEU A 73 2.94 -3.22 -2.50
CA LEU A 73 4.20 -3.93 -2.40
C LEU A 73 4.00 -5.26 -1.68
N MET A 74 4.75 -6.27 -2.08
CA MET A 74 4.96 -7.49 -1.31
C MET A 74 6.45 -7.62 -1.03
N VAL A 75 6.80 -7.82 0.23
CA VAL A 75 8.18 -7.88 0.71
C VAL A 75 8.42 -9.19 1.45
N PHE A 76 9.43 -9.92 1.01
CA PHE A 76 9.93 -11.14 1.65
C PHE A 76 11.42 -10.99 1.96
N GLU A 77 11.81 -11.21 3.22
CA GLU A 77 13.19 -11.08 3.69
C GLU A 77 13.89 -9.78 3.26
N GLY A 78 13.15 -8.67 3.27
CA GLY A 78 13.66 -7.34 2.88
C GLY A 78 13.80 -7.11 1.37
N ARG A 79 13.32 -8.04 0.53
CA ARG A 79 13.29 -7.91 -0.93
C ARG A 79 11.86 -7.73 -1.43
N GLU A 80 11.66 -6.77 -2.31
CA GLU A 80 10.39 -6.61 -3.02
C GLU A 80 10.20 -7.76 -4.01
N CYS A 81 9.04 -8.40 -3.95
CA CYS A 81 8.59 -9.44 -4.86
C CYS A 81 7.83 -8.79 -6.01
N ALA A 82 8.35 -8.89 -7.23
CA ALA A 82 7.74 -8.30 -8.41
C ALA A 82 6.39 -8.98 -8.75
N ASP A 83 5.47 -8.21 -9.31
CA ASP A 83 4.09 -8.64 -9.57
C ASP A 83 3.98 -9.86 -10.48
N ASP A 84 4.89 -9.97 -11.45
CA ASP A 84 4.96 -11.07 -12.40
C ASP A 84 5.72 -12.29 -11.88
N SER A 85 6.47 -12.15 -10.79
CA SER A 85 7.18 -13.26 -10.15
C SER A 85 6.21 -14.16 -9.41
N THR A 86 6.47 -15.47 -9.46
CA THR A 86 5.76 -16.42 -8.61
C THR A 86 6.29 -16.38 -7.18
N LEU A 87 5.53 -16.94 -6.24
CA LEU A 87 6.00 -17.09 -4.86
C LEU A 87 7.29 -17.95 -4.80
N GLU A 88 7.37 -18.99 -5.63
CA GLU A 88 8.58 -19.82 -5.81
C GLU A 88 9.78 -19.00 -6.30
N ASP A 89 9.61 -18.15 -7.32
CA ASP A 89 10.70 -17.29 -7.84
C ASP A 89 11.23 -16.34 -6.76
N CYS A 90 10.37 -15.98 -5.81
CA CYS A 90 10.70 -15.13 -4.66
C CYS A 90 11.30 -15.91 -3.48
N GLY A 91 11.41 -17.24 -3.58
CA GLY A 91 11.90 -18.11 -2.51
C GLY A 91 10.91 -18.30 -1.36
N ILE A 92 9.62 -18.07 -1.59
CA ILE A 92 8.57 -18.17 -0.56
C ILE A 92 8.04 -19.60 -0.51
N GLU A 93 8.19 -20.22 0.65
CA GLU A 93 7.79 -21.61 0.94
C GLU A 93 6.66 -21.69 1.98
N ASP A 94 6.22 -22.90 2.29
CA ASP A 94 5.20 -23.16 3.31
C ASP A 94 5.63 -22.67 4.70
N GLY A 95 4.74 -21.98 5.39
CA GLY A 95 4.98 -21.42 6.73
C GLY A 95 5.76 -20.11 6.74
N ASN A 96 6.20 -19.60 5.57
CA ASN A 96 6.86 -18.30 5.48
C ASN A 96 5.91 -17.15 5.81
N THR A 97 6.52 -16.01 6.14
CA THR A 97 5.82 -14.76 6.44
C THR A 97 6.23 -13.68 5.45
N VAL A 98 5.25 -13.01 4.84
CA VAL A 98 5.47 -11.88 3.95
C VAL A 98 4.84 -10.62 4.54
N THR A 99 5.45 -9.47 4.27
CA THR A 99 4.84 -8.17 4.57
C THR A 99 4.22 -7.64 3.29
N THR A 100 2.98 -7.18 3.35
CA THR A 100 2.36 -6.46 2.24
C THR A 100 2.08 -5.02 2.64
N VAL A 101 2.31 -4.09 1.73
CA VAL A 101 2.11 -2.66 1.98
C VAL A 101 1.16 -2.13 0.92
N ARG A 102 0.00 -1.63 1.34
CA ARG A 102 -0.94 -0.88 0.51
C ARG A 102 -0.70 0.62 0.74
N LYS A 103 -0.40 1.37 -0.32
CA LYS A 103 -0.27 2.83 -0.25
C LYS A 103 -1.61 3.51 -0.48
N VAL A 104 -1.86 4.57 0.28
CA VAL A 104 -3.04 5.43 0.19
C VAL A 104 -2.57 6.86 0.19
N LEU A 105 -2.94 7.63 -0.82
CA LEU A 105 -2.61 9.06 -0.87
C LEU A 105 -3.74 9.86 -0.23
N VAL A 106 -3.38 10.75 0.68
CA VAL A 106 -4.24 11.81 1.23
C VAL A 106 -3.76 13.11 0.60
N ALA A 107 -4.55 13.66 -0.33
CA ALA A 107 -4.17 14.88 -1.03
C ALA A 107 -4.12 16.07 -0.05
N GLU A 108 -3.02 16.81 -0.09
CA GLU A 108 -2.76 18.01 0.71
C GLU A 108 -2.47 19.18 -0.23
N GLY A 109 -3.13 20.31 -0.02
CA GLY A 109 -2.93 21.51 -0.80
C GLY A 109 -4.10 22.48 -0.75
N TRP A 110 -3.79 23.77 -0.82
CA TRP A 110 -4.70 24.90 -0.62
C TRP A 110 -5.72 25.14 -1.75
N LYS A 111 -6.08 24.12 -2.55
CA LYS A 111 -7.10 24.22 -3.60
C LYS A 111 -8.42 23.52 -3.27
N ILE A 112 -8.63 23.10 -2.03
CA ILE A 112 -9.99 23.04 -1.46
C ILE A 112 -10.32 24.42 -0.88
N GLY A 113 -10.20 25.45 -1.71
CA GLY A 113 -10.38 26.84 -1.31
C GLY A 113 -11.86 27.23 -1.32
N GLY A 114 -12.54 26.98 -0.21
CA GLY A 114 -13.53 27.93 0.29
C GLY A 114 -12.77 29.19 0.70
N ASN A 115 -13.19 30.34 0.18
CA ASN A 115 -12.52 31.62 0.27
C ASN A 115 -12.25 32.06 1.73
N GLY A 116 -11.02 31.91 2.23
CA GLY A 116 -10.61 32.39 3.55
C GLY A 116 -9.11 32.21 3.78
N ASP A 117 -8.42 33.32 4.03
CA ASP A 117 -7.03 33.38 4.50
C ASP A 117 -6.92 32.73 5.90
N ASP A 118 -6.74 31.42 5.94
CA ASP A 118 -6.47 30.71 7.20
C ASP A 118 -5.16 29.93 7.01
N ASP A 119 -4.07 30.49 7.55
CA ASP A 119 -2.79 29.80 7.73
C ASP A 119 -3.05 28.60 8.65
N SER A 120 -3.49 27.50 8.04
CA SER A 120 -3.79 26.25 8.74
C SER A 120 -2.47 25.59 9.10
N ASP A 121 -2.03 25.80 10.34
CA ASP A 121 -1.07 24.93 10.99
C ASP A 121 -1.51 23.48 10.77
N THR A 122 -0.63 22.69 10.16
CA THR A 122 -0.90 21.29 9.87
C THR A 122 -0.80 20.50 11.17
N ASP A 123 -1.93 20.38 11.89
CA ASP A 123 -2.00 19.57 13.09
C ASP A 123 -1.65 18.10 12.77
N GLU A 124 -0.81 17.47 13.61
CA GLU A 124 -0.37 16.08 13.46
C GLU A 124 -1.52 15.06 13.57
N ASP A 125 -2.71 15.51 14.00
CA ASP A 125 -3.92 14.71 14.18
C ASP A 125 -4.79 14.56 12.91
N ASP A 126 -4.41 15.16 11.78
CA ASP A 126 -5.18 15.17 10.51
C ASP A 126 -5.11 13.86 9.66
N PHE A 127 -5.04 12.68 10.31
CA PHE A 127 -4.91 11.36 9.67
C PHE A 127 -6.11 10.42 9.79
#